data_AF-A0A2I0TLR0-F1
#
_entry.id   AF-A0A2I0TLR0-F1
#
_cell.length_a   1.000
_cell.length_b   1.000
_cell.length_c   1.000
_cell.angle_alpha   90.00
_cell.angle_beta   90.00
_cell.angle_gamma   90.00
#
_symmetry.space_group_name_H-M   'P 1'
#
loop_
_entity.id
_entity.type
_entity.pdbx_description
1 polymer ?
#
loop_
_entity_poly.entity_id
_entity_poly.type
_entity_poly.pdbx_seq_one_letter_code
_entity_poly.pdbx_strand_id
1 'polypeptide(L)'
;MELRHKNEMLRVEAEARARAKAERENADIIREQIRLKAAEHRQTVAGLTLLAVGVYSAKNATAVAGRYIEARLGKPSLVRETSRITVLEALKHPIKVGKRLTSTAQDALEGVVLSPQLEARVRDIAIATRNTKKNKSLYRNILMYGPPGTGKTLFAKKLAVHSGMDYAIMTGGDVAPMGREGVTAMHKLFDWANTSRRGFMLVLASNQPEQFDWAINDRIDEMVNFDLPQLEERERLVRMYFDRHVLKPATEGKQRLKLAQFDYGKKCSEIARLTEGMSGREISQLAVAWQAAAYASEDGVLTEAMIDARVADAVQQHKQKMEWLKTEGAEASKGAASNPLLPFPKGTPV
;
A
#
# COMPACT_ATOMS: atom_id res chain seq x y z
N MET A 1 91.37 70.02 14.14
CA MET A 1 90.93 68.64 13.84
C MET A 1 89.53 68.32 14.37
N GLU A 2 89.01 69.01 15.40
CA GLU A 2 87.70 68.72 16.01
C GLU A 2 86.47 68.99 15.12
N LEU A 3 86.52 70.00 14.24
CA LEU A 3 85.41 70.35 13.35
C LEU A 3 85.12 69.31 12.25
N ARG A 4 86.10 68.49 11.85
CA ARG A 4 85.89 67.40 10.89
C ARG A 4 85.26 66.18 11.55
N HIS A 5 85.73 65.82 12.75
CA HIS A 5 85.20 64.69 13.52
C HIS A 5 83.75 64.91 13.97
N LYS A 6 83.39 66.15 14.34
CA LYS A 6 82.01 66.52 14.69
C LYS A 6 81.05 66.41 13.50
N ASN A 7 81.49 66.79 12.30
CA ASN A 7 80.69 66.64 11.08
C ASN A 7 80.55 65.18 10.63
N GLU A 8 81.60 64.36 10.79
CA GLU A 8 81.54 62.92 10.52
C GLU A 8 80.59 62.20 11.50
N MET A 9 80.69 62.51 12.80
CA MET A 9 79.75 62.00 13.82
C MET A 9 78.30 62.37 13.52
N LEU A 10 78.02 63.63 13.17
CA LEU A 10 76.68 64.08 12.80
C LEU A 10 76.15 63.36 11.56
N ARG A 11 77.02 63.07 10.58
CA ARG A 11 76.64 62.32 9.38
C ARG A 11 76.34 60.86 9.69
N VAL A 12 77.14 60.20 10.52
CA VAL A 12 76.90 58.82 10.97
C VAL A 12 75.62 58.72 11.80
N GLU A 13 75.35 59.69 12.68
CA GLU A 13 74.12 59.74 13.47
C GLU A 13 72.88 59.98 12.58
N ALA A 14 72.99 60.87 11.59
CA ALA A 14 71.93 61.10 10.61
C ALA A 14 71.66 59.85 9.74
N GLU A 15 72.70 59.16 9.28
CA GLU A 15 72.59 57.91 8.52
C GLU A 15 72.00 56.78 9.37
N ALA A 16 72.40 56.64 10.64
CA ALA A 16 71.85 55.66 11.57
C ALA A 16 70.36 55.93 11.88
N ARG A 17 69.98 57.20 12.08
CA ARG A 17 68.57 57.60 12.24
C ARG A 17 67.75 57.35 10.98
N ALA A 18 68.32 57.61 9.80
CA ALA A 18 67.66 57.34 8.53
C ALA A 18 67.45 55.83 8.30
N ARG A 19 68.45 54.99 8.60
CA ARG A 19 68.34 53.52 8.51
C ARG A 19 67.33 52.96 9.51
N ALA A 20 67.37 53.42 10.77
CA ALA A 20 66.39 53.01 11.78
C ALA A 20 64.96 53.42 11.42
N LYS A 21 64.77 54.58 10.76
CA LYS A 21 63.47 54.99 10.24
C LYS A 21 63.02 54.10 9.08
N ALA A 22 63.90 53.81 8.13
CA ALA A 22 63.61 52.93 6.99
C ALA A 22 63.29 51.49 7.42
N GLU A 23 64.00 50.93 8.40
CA GLU A 23 63.71 49.60 8.94
C GLU A 23 62.35 49.52 9.65
N ARG A 24 61.97 50.59 10.39
CA ARG A 24 60.65 50.68 11.01
C ARG A 24 59.54 50.73 9.96
N GLU A 25 59.70 51.60 8.95
CA GLU A 25 58.75 51.70 7.84
C GLU A 25 58.64 50.36 7.08
N ASN A 26 59.75 49.67 6.83
CA ASN A 26 59.76 48.38 6.15
C ASN A 26 59.10 47.27 6.99
N ALA A 27 59.32 47.26 8.32
CA ALA A 27 58.67 46.34 9.24
C ALA A 27 57.15 46.58 9.32
N ASP A 28 56.72 47.83 9.28
CA ASP A 28 55.30 48.20 9.27
C ASP A 28 54.63 47.78 7.94
N ILE A 29 55.29 47.99 6.80
CA ILE A 29 54.82 47.52 5.48
C ILE A 29 54.65 45.99 5.48
N ILE A 30 55.61 45.23 6.01
CA ILE A 30 55.53 43.76 6.07
C ILE A 30 54.37 43.31 6.94
N ARG A 31 54.17 43.95 8.12
CA ARG A 31 53.04 43.65 9.00
C ARG A 31 51.70 43.94 8.33
N GLU A 32 51.61 45.04 7.60
CA GLU A 32 50.40 45.41 6.87
C GLU A 32 50.11 44.42 5.73
N GLN A 33 51.14 43.99 4.98
CA GLN A 33 51.00 42.94 3.96
C GLN A 33 50.55 41.59 4.54
N ILE A 34 51.10 41.16 5.68
CA ILE A 34 50.67 39.92 6.36
C ILE A 34 49.21 40.04 6.79
N ARG A 35 48.81 41.19 7.34
CA ARG A 35 47.43 41.44 7.77
C ARG A 35 46.45 41.42 6.59
N LEU A 36 46.81 42.07 5.48
CA LEU A 36 46.00 42.10 4.26
C LEU A 36 45.85 40.70 3.67
N LYS A 37 46.94 39.94 3.51
CA LYS A 37 46.89 38.54 3.05
C LYS A 37 46.07 37.64 3.97
N ALA A 38 46.20 37.80 5.30
CA ALA A 38 45.40 37.04 6.26
C ALA A 38 43.91 37.44 6.25
N ALA A 39 43.58 38.68 5.90
CA ALA A 39 42.20 39.13 5.72
C ALA A 39 41.59 38.56 4.42
N GLU A 40 42.34 38.61 3.32
CA GLU A 40 41.93 38.06 2.01
C GLU A 40 41.73 36.54 2.08
N HIS A 41 42.65 35.81 2.71
CA HIS A 41 42.49 34.37 2.95
C HIS A 41 41.26 34.06 3.82
N ARG A 42 41.01 34.83 4.89
CA ARG A 42 39.81 34.65 5.73
C ARG A 42 38.52 34.89 4.94
N GLN A 43 38.47 35.94 4.11
CA GLN A 43 37.33 36.22 3.25
C GLN A 43 37.11 35.10 2.23
N THR A 44 38.19 34.59 1.63
CA THR A 44 38.13 33.49 0.65
C THR A 44 37.63 32.20 1.28
N VAL A 45 38.16 31.82 2.45
CA VAL A 45 37.74 30.62 3.18
C VAL A 45 36.29 30.74 3.67
N ALA A 46 35.88 31.92 4.14
CA ALA A 46 34.49 32.17 4.54
C ALA A 46 33.54 32.06 3.34
N GLY A 47 33.92 32.64 2.19
CA GLY A 47 33.14 32.56 0.95
C GLY A 47 32.98 31.12 0.46
N LEU A 48 34.06 30.34 0.43
CA LEU A 48 34.02 28.92 0.04
C LEU A 48 33.16 28.08 0.99
N THR A 49 33.25 28.31 2.30
CA THR A 49 32.43 27.63 3.30
C THR A 49 30.95 27.94 3.11
N LEU A 50 30.59 29.22 2.92
CA LEU A 50 29.21 29.64 2.67
C LEU A 50 28.65 29.03 1.38
N LEU A 51 29.45 28.97 0.31
CA LEU A 51 29.06 28.35 -0.95
C LEU A 51 28.83 26.84 -0.75
N ALA A 52 29.72 26.15 -0.05
CA ALA A 52 29.58 24.73 0.26
C ALA A 52 28.32 24.44 1.09
N VAL A 53 28.05 25.24 2.13
CA VAL A 53 26.82 25.16 2.94
C VAL A 53 25.59 25.45 2.07
N GLY A 54 25.63 26.46 1.22
CA GLY A 54 24.55 26.80 0.30
C GLY A 54 24.22 25.66 -0.66
N VAL A 55 25.23 25.07 -1.29
CA VAL A 55 25.07 23.93 -2.21
C VAL A 55 24.56 22.69 -1.48
N TYR A 56 25.12 22.38 -0.30
CA TYR A 56 24.69 21.22 0.49
C TYR A 56 23.23 21.36 0.97
N SER A 57 22.88 22.52 1.52
CA SER A 57 21.51 22.84 1.94
C SER A 57 20.53 22.80 0.77
N ALA A 58 20.87 23.37 -0.39
CA ALA A 58 20.01 23.34 -1.57
C ALA A 58 19.78 21.93 -2.12
N LYS A 59 20.83 21.09 -2.17
CA LYS A 59 20.71 19.68 -2.60
C LYS A 59 19.83 18.87 -1.65
N ASN A 60 19.97 19.05 -0.34
CA ASN A 60 19.15 18.34 0.63
C ASN A 60 17.70 18.84 0.64
N ALA A 61 17.49 20.15 0.54
CA ALA A 61 16.15 20.76 0.46
C ALA A 61 15.40 20.27 -0.79
N THR A 62 16.04 20.24 -1.96
CA THR A 62 15.43 19.71 -3.19
C THR A 62 15.10 18.23 -3.10
N ALA A 63 15.98 17.41 -2.50
CA ALA A 63 15.72 15.98 -2.30
C ALA A 63 14.55 15.71 -1.35
N VAL A 64 14.40 16.50 -0.28
CA VAL A 64 13.28 16.39 0.68
C VAL A 64 11.98 16.91 0.05
N ALA A 65 12.03 18.06 -0.60
CA ALA A 65 10.87 18.64 -1.30
C ALA A 65 10.38 17.73 -2.43
N GLY A 66 11.30 17.14 -3.22
CA GLY A 66 10.98 16.18 -4.27
C GLY A 66 10.25 14.95 -3.74
N ARG A 67 10.72 14.35 -2.64
CA ARG A 67 10.04 13.22 -1.98
C ARG A 67 8.66 13.59 -1.44
N TYR A 68 8.53 14.77 -0.86
CA TYR A 68 7.23 15.28 -0.37
C TYR A 68 6.22 15.49 -1.51
N ILE A 69 6.69 16.01 -2.65
CA ILE A 69 5.89 16.21 -3.85
C ILE A 69 5.51 14.86 -4.49
N GLU A 70 6.45 13.92 -4.59
CA GLU A 70 6.23 12.55 -5.08
C GLU A 70 5.15 11.83 -4.26
N ALA A 71 5.24 11.91 -2.92
CA ALA A 71 4.25 11.35 -1.99
C ALA A 71 2.87 12.00 -2.10
N ARG A 72 2.76 13.19 -2.69
CA ARG A 72 1.49 13.93 -2.83
C ARG A 72 0.88 13.84 -4.22
N LEU A 73 1.69 13.58 -5.25
CA LEU A 73 1.27 13.57 -6.65
C LEU A 73 1.09 12.14 -7.22
N GLY A 74 1.79 11.14 -6.68
CA GLY A 74 1.84 9.79 -7.22
C GLY A 74 1.12 8.74 -6.40
N LYS A 75 0.77 7.61 -7.05
CA LYS A 75 0.39 6.35 -6.42
C LYS A 75 1.68 5.58 -6.08
N PRO A 76 1.89 5.14 -4.82
CA PRO A 76 3.10 4.39 -4.46
C PRO A 76 3.21 3.05 -5.22
N SER A 77 4.44 2.58 -5.43
CA SER A 77 4.74 1.36 -6.19
C SER A 77 4.12 0.09 -5.60
N LEU A 78 4.01 0.01 -4.27
CA LEU A 78 3.39 -1.13 -3.57
C LEU A 78 1.85 -1.17 -3.68
N VAL A 79 1.22 -0.06 -4.10
CA VAL A 79 -0.23 -0.03 -4.21
C VAL A 79 -0.62 -0.69 -5.52
N ARG A 80 -1.34 -1.81 -5.45
CA ARG A 80 -1.95 -2.44 -6.62
C ARG A 80 -3.18 -1.65 -7.07
N GLU A 81 -4.04 -1.27 -6.13
CA GLU A 81 -5.32 -0.61 -6.42
C GLU A 81 -5.62 0.47 -5.38
N THR A 82 -6.23 1.59 -5.79
CA THR A 82 -6.66 2.66 -4.87
C THR A 82 -7.90 3.38 -5.38
N SER A 83 -8.71 3.90 -4.45
CA SER A 83 -9.79 4.84 -4.75
C SER A 83 -9.36 6.31 -4.84
N ARG A 84 -8.12 6.64 -4.43
CA ARG A 84 -7.65 8.03 -4.47
C ARG A 84 -7.39 8.48 -5.90
N ILE A 85 -8.03 9.58 -6.28
CA ILE A 85 -7.83 10.21 -7.58
C ILE A 85 -6.49 10.95 -7.53
N THR A 86 -5.53 10.50 -8.32
CA THR A 86 -4.23 11.18 -8.44
C THR A 86 -4.35 12.37 -9.41
N VAL A 87 -3.53 13.40 -9.21
CA VAL A 87 -3.53 14.60 -10.09
C VAL A 87 -3.25 14.21 -11.54
N LEU A 88 -2.33 13.26 -11.75
CA LEU A 88 -2.02 12.75 -13.09
C LEU A 88 -3.21 12.02 -13.74
N GLU A 89 -3.98 11.25 -12.97
CA GLU A 89 -5.19 10.57 -13.46
C GLU A 89 -6.31 11.57 -13.76
N ALA A 90 -6.46 12.61 -12.93
CA ALA A 90 -7.39 13.71 -13.16
C ALA A 90 -7.11 14.46 -14.47
N LEU A 91 -5.83 14.72 -14.76
CA LEU A 91 -5.41 15.37 -16.01
C LEU A 91 -5.59 14.46 -17.24
N LYS A 92 -5.24 13.17 -17.13
CA LYS A 92 -5.36 12.22 -18.25
C LYS A 92 -6.81 11.85 -18.57
N HIS A 93 -7.70 11.81 -17.57
CA HIS A 93 -9.06 11.32 -17.71
C HIS A 93 -10.12 12.19 -17.00
N PRO A 94 -10.32 13.46 -17.43
CA PRO A 94 -11.21 14.40 -16.74
C PRO A 94 -12.68 13.94 -16.71
N ILE A 95 -13.16 13.34 -17.81
CA ILE A 95 -14.57 12.88 -17.92
C ILE A 95 -14.84 11.67 -17.01
N LYS A 96 -13.91 10.71 -16.92
CA LYS A 96 -14.06 9.52 -16.05
C LYS A 96 -14.03 9.90 -14.58
N VAL A 97 -13.19 10.87 -14.23
CA VAL A 97 -13.04 11.42 -12.88
C VAL A 97 -14.30 12.18 -12.47
N GLY A 98 -14.85 13.02 -13.36
CA GLY A 98 -16.13 13.69 -13.15
C GLY A 98 -17.27 12.71 -12.85
N LYS A 99 -17.39 11.62 -13.64
CA LYS A 99 -18.41 10.58 -13.42
C LYS A 99 -18.24 9.82 -12.09
N ARG A 100 -16.99 9.55 -11.67
CA ARG A 100 -16.70 8.90 -10.37
C ARG A 100 -17.02 9.79 -9.17
N LEU A 101 -16.86 11.10 -9.31
CA LEU A 101 -17.23 12.07 -8.27
C LEU A 101 -18.74 12.16 -8.08
N THR A 102 -19.52 11.93 -9.15
CA THR A 102 -20.99 11.98 -9.13
C THR A 102 -21.67 10.64 -8.82
N SER A 103 -20.96 9.51 -8.87
CA SER A 103 -21.56 8.21 -8.54
C SER A 103 -21.80 8.11 -7.05
N THR A 104 -23.07 8.24 -6.64
CA THR A 104 -23.52 8.03 -5.27
C THR A 104 -23.18 6.62 -4.81
N ALA A 105 -22.77 6.48 -3.56
CA ALA A 105 -22.51 5.20 -2.89
C ALA A 105 -23.79 4.35 -2.82
N GLN A 106 -24.11 3.62 -3.89
CA GLN A 106 -25.10 2.55 -3.86
C GLN A 106 -24.57 1.35 -3.05
N ASP A 107 -25.52 0.57 -2.53
CA ASP A 107 -25.53 -0.06 -1.22
C ASP A 107 -24.21 -0.74 -0.78
N ALA A 108 -23.86 -0.57 0.50
CA ALA A 108 -22.61 -1.05 1.10
C ALA A 108 -22.43 -2.57 0.96
N LEU A 109 -23.56 -3.26 1.02
CA LEU A 109 -23.68 -4.72 0.95
C LEU A 109 -24.29 -5.17 -0.37
N GLU A 110 -24.54 -4.27 -1.32
CA GLU A 110 -25.03 -4.66 -2.63
C GLU A 110 -23.99 -5.54 -3.32
N GLY A 111 -24.36 -6.79 -3.53
CA GLY A 111 -23.50 -7.80 -4.12
C GLY A 111 -22.53 -8.49 -3.15
N VAL A 112 -22.69 -8.33 -1.82
CA VAL A 112 -21.95 -9.11 -0.82
C VAL A 112 -22.94 -9.91 0.01
N VAL A 113 -22.85 -11.23 -0.05
CA VAL A 113 -23.64 -12.14 0.78
C VAL A 113 -22.78 -12.56 1.96
N LEU A 114 -23.23 -12.22 3.18
CA LEU A 114 -22.58 -12.57 4.44
C LEU A 114 -23.57 -13.34 5.32
N SER A 115 -23.01 -14.04 6.32
CA SER A 115 -23.80 -14.59 7.41
C SER A 115 -24.46 -13.47 8.22
N PRO A 116 -25.65 -13.70 8.81
CA PRO A 116 -26.32 -12.68 9.62
C PRO A 116 -25.44 -12.14 10.75
N GLN A 117 -24.64 -13.01 11.37
CA GLN A 117 -23.72 -12.63 12.46
C GLN A 117 -22.59 -11.74 11.95
N LEU A 118 -21.99 -12.12 10.81
CA LEU A 118 -20.93 -11.34 10.20
C LEU A 118 -21.49 -9.99 9.70
N GLU A 119 -22.67 -9.98 9.09
CA GLU A 119 -23.33 -8.75 8.63
C GLU A 119 -23.60 -7.77 9.77
N ALA A 120 -24.09 -8.26 10.92
CA ALA A 120 -24.29 -7.44 12.11
C ALA A 120 -22.96 -6.84 12.61
N ARG A 121 -21.93 -7.68 12.77
CA ARG A 121 -20.61 -7.23 13.23
C ARG A 121 -19.98 -6.21 12.28
N VAL A 122 -20.17 -6.41 10.99
CA VAL A 122 -19.73 -5.49 9.93
C VAL A 122 -20.43 -4.15 10.04
N ARG A 123 -21.75 -4.15 10.26
CA ARG A 123 -22.53 -2.94 10.43
C ARG A 123 -22.03 -2.15 11.63
N ASP A 124 -21.72 -2.82 12.74
CA ASP A 124 -21.17 -2.20 13.94
C ASP A 124 -19.81 -1.57 13.68
N ILE A 125 -18.91 -2.29 13.00
CA ILE A 125 -17.60 -1.75 12.59
C ILE A 125 -17.79 -0.51 11.71
N ALA A 126 -18.65 -0.57 10.71
CA ALA A 126 -18.89 0.55 9.80
C ALA A 126 -19.48 1.78 10.52
N ILE A 127 -20.42 1.58 11.44
CA ILE A 127 -20.99 2.64 12.27
C ILE A 127 -19.92 3.23 13.18
N ALA A 128 -19.10 2.39 13.82
CA ALA A 128 -17.99 2.82 14.66
C ALA A 128 -16.98 3.64 13.86
N THR A 129 -16.54 3.17 12.69
CA THR A 129 -15.63 3.89 11.79
C THR A 129 -16.20 5.26 11.40
N ARG A 130 -17.49 5.32 11.06
CA ARG A 130 -18.16 6.59 10.71
C ARG A 130 -18.22 7.56 11.89
N ASN A 131 -18.48 7.06 13.09
CA ASN A 131 -18.51 7.87 14.31
C ASN A 131 -17.10 8.33 14.71
N THR A 132 -16.09 7.46 14.62
CA THR A 132 -14.67 7.79 14.80
C THR A 132 -14.24 8.91 13.88
N LYS A 133 -14.65 8.87 12.60
CA LYS A 133 -14.40 9.94 11.63
C LYS A 133 -15.01 11.27 12.05
N LYS A 134 -16.25 11.27 12.52
CA LYS A 134 -16.94 12.48 12.99
C LYS A 134 -16.29 13.06 14.26
N ASN A 135 -15.93 12.18 15.19
CA ASN A 135 -15.40 12.55 16.50
C ASN A 135 -13.88 12.73 16.52
N LYS A 136 -13.19 12.55 15.38
CA LYS A 136 -11.71 12.61 15.26
C LYS A 136 -10.97 11.71 16.24
N SER A 137 -11.53 10.53 16.51
CA SER A 137 -10.89 9.51 17.33
C SER A 137 -9.92 8.66 16.50
N LEU A 138 -9.15 7.81 17.18
CA LEU A 138 -8.28 6.81 16.55
C LEU A 138 -9.11 5.70 15.91
N TYR A 139 -8.71 5.26 14.73
CA TYR A 139 -9.32 4.12 14.05
C TYR A 139 -8.72 2.82 14.59
N ARG A 140 -9.56 1.80 14.65
CA ARG A 140 -9.18 0.44 15.03
C ARG A 140 -8.62 -0.31 13.84
N ASN A 141 -7.53 -1.05 14.06
CA ASN A 141 -6.97 -1.96 13.07
C ASN A 141 -7.76 -3.27 13.06
N ILE A 142 -8.05 -3.77 11.86
CA ILE A 142 -8.91 -4.95 11.67
C ILE A 142 -8.11 -6.06 11.01
N LEU A 143 -8.14 -7.26 11.59
CA LEU A 143 -7.69 -8.49 10.95
C LEU A 143 -8.89 -9.28 10.44
N MET A 144 -8.92 -9.49 9.12
CA MET A 144 -9.86 -10.38 8.44
C MET A 144 -9.16 -11.71 8.16
N TYR A 145 -9.72 -12.81 8.65
CA TYR A 145 -9.12 -14.13 8.46
C TYR A 145 -10.15 -15.17 8.01
N GLY A 146 -9.67 -16.30 7.51
CA GLY A 146 -10.51 -17.41 7.03
C GLY A 146 -10.03 -17.97 5.68
N PRO A 147 -10.70 -18.99 5.12
CA PRO A 147 -10.28 -19.65 3.89
C PRO A 147 -10.13 -18.72 2.67
N PRO A 148 -9.32 -19.08 1.67
CA PRO A 148 -9.20 -18.28 0.44
C PRO A 148 -10.53 -18.23 -0.30
N GLY A 149 -10.85 -17.07 -0.89
CA GLY A 149 -12.05 -16.92 -1.72
C GLY A 149 -13.35 -16.61 -0.98
N THR A 150 -13.32 -16.38 0.34
CA THR A 150 -14.49 -16.01 1.16
C THR A 150 -14.83 -14.51 1.14
N GLY A 151 -14.13 -13.71 0.33
CA GLY A 151 -14.50 -12.31 0.08
C GLY A 151 -13.87 -11.26 0.99
N LYS A 152 -12.89 -11.61 1.84
CA LYS A 152 -12.15 -10.68 2.73
C LYS A 152 -11.75 -9.36 2.06
N THR A 153 -11.09 -9.42 0.91
CA THR A 153 -10.62 -8.21 0.18
C THR A 153 -11.77 -7.42 -0.43
N LEU A 154 -12.79 -8.09 -0.98
CA LEU A 154 -13.98 -7.43 -1.51
C LEU A 154 -14.71 -6.68 -0.39
N PHE A 155 -14.79 -7.30 0.78
CA PHE A 155 -15.37 -6.73 1.96
C PHE A 155 -14.61 -5.47 2.43
N ALA A 156 -13.28 -5.53 2.55
CA ALA A 156 -12.46 -4.38 2.94
C ALA A 156 -12.66 -3.17 2.00
N LYS A 157 -12.76 -3.41 0.68
CA LYS A 157 -13.07 -2.34 -0.31
C LYS A 157 -14.41 -1.69 -0.02
N LYS A 158 -15.45 -2.50 0.19
CA LYS A 158 -16.82 -2.03 0.44
C LYS A 158 -16.92 -1.27 1.76
N LEU A 159 -16.26 -1.76 2.81
CA LEU A 159 -16.17 -1.09 4.11
C LEU A 159 -15.56 0.31 3.97
N ALA A 160 -14.45 0.44 3.22
CA ALA A 160 -13.81 1.74 3.01
C ALA A 160 -14.75 2.72 2.28
N VAL A 161 -15.36 2.29 1.17
CA VAL A 161 -16.29 3.11 0.39
C VAL A 161 -17.49 3.56 1.25
N HIS A 162 -18.09 2.65 2.03
CA HIS A 162 -19.26 2.96 2.86
C HIS A 162 -18.94 3.88 4.05
N SER A 163 -17.73 3.76 4.60
CA SER A 163 -17.22 4.65 5.64
C SER A 163 -16.77 6.01 5.08
N GLY A 164 -16.85 6.21 3.76
CA GLY A 164 -16.36 7.40 3.08
C GLY A 164 -14.86 7.60 3.29
N MET A 165 -14.13 6.50 3.38
CA MET A 165 -12.67 6.43 3.44
C MET A 165 -12.14 6.06 2.06
N ASP A 166 -10.91 6.48 1.78
CA ASP A 166 -10.20 5.98 0.61
C ASP A 166 -9.55 4.64 0.94
N TYR A 167 -9.44 3.75 -0.04
CA TYR A 167 -8.70 2.51 0.10
C TYR A 167 -7.42 2.51 -0.73
N ALA A 168 -6.43 1.76 -0.26
CA ALA A 168 -5.26 1.35 -1.02
C ALA A 168 -4.97 -0.11 -0.67
N ILE A 169 -4.77 -0.94 -1.68
CA ILE A 169 -4.53 -2.37 -1.52
C ILE A 169 -3.10 -2.66 -1.92
N MET A 170 -2.37 -3.30 -1.01
CA MET A 170 -1.07 -3.91 -1.24
C MET A 170 -1.17 -5.41 -0.99
N THR A 171 -0.31 -6.20 -1.63
CA THR A 171 -0.20 -7.64 -1.35
C THR A 171 1.15 -7.92 -0.69
N GLY A 172 1.19 -8.74 0.35
CA GLY A 172 2.45 -9.08 1.04
C GLY A 172 3.51 -9.65 0.10
N GLY A 173 3.09 -10.41 -0.92
CA GLY A 173 3.97 -10.92 -1.98
C GLY A 173 4.61 -9.86 -2.87
N ASP A 174 4.14 -8.60 -2.87
CA ASP A 174 4.82 -7.50 -3.58
C ASP A 174 5.99 -6.93 -2.79
N VAL A 175 5.98 -7.11 -1.46
CA VAL A 175 7.01 -6.54 -0.57
C VAL A 175 8.20 -7.48 -0.47
N ALA A 176 7.97 -8.79 -0.37
CA ALA A 176 9.02 -9.77 -0.17
C ALA A 176 10.17 -9.72 -1.22
N PRO A 177 9.89 -9.58 -2.54
CA PRO A 177 10.94 -9.51 -3.56
C PRO A 177 11.78 -8.23 -3.50
N MET A 178 11.30 -7.17 -2.83
CA MET A 178 11.99 -5.87 -2.78
C MET A 178 13.19 -5.85 -1.82
N GLY A 179 13.37 -6.89 -1.00
CA GLY A 179 14.47 -6.98 -0.04
C GLY A 179 14.55 -5.75 0.86
N ARG A 180 15.70 -5.05 0.84
CA ARG A 180 15.92 -3.83 1.63
C ARG A 180 15.05 -2.65 1.19
N GLU A 181 14.63 -2.60 -0.07
CA GLU A 181 13.78 -1.52 -0.58
C GLU A 181 12.33 -1.65 -0.11
N GLY A 182 11.91 -2.85 0.32
CA GLY A 182 10.56 -3.10 0.83
C GLY A 182 10.21 -2.19 2.01
N VAL A 183 11.13 -2.01 2.96
CA VAL A 183 10.95 -1.12 4.12
C VAL A 183 10.74 0.33 3.67
N THR A 184 11.54 0.79 2.71
CA THR A 184 11.44 2.16 2.17
C THR A 184 10.10 2.37 1.46
N ALA A 185 9.67 1.38 0.67
CA ALA A 185 8.41 1.43 -0.04
C ALA A 185 7.20 1.40 0.92
N MET A 186 7.30 0.63 2.02
CA MET A 186 6.30 0.64 3.09
C MET A 186 6.21 2.01 3.77
N HIS A 187 7.34 2.64 4.11
CA HIS A 187 7.32 4.01 4.64
C HIS A 187 6.68 5.01 3.67
N LYS A 188 7.04 4.95 2.38
CA LYS A 188 6.40 5.79 1.34
C LYS A 188 4.87 5.57 1.28
N LEU A 189 4.42 4.32 1.44
CA LEU A 189 2.99 3.99 1.46
C LEU A 189 2.29 4.60 2.69
N PHE A 190 2.87 4.48 3.88
CA PHE A 190 2.30 5.06 5.10
C PHE A 190 2.29 6.58 5.05
N ASP A 191 3.37 7.21 4.59
CA ASP A 191 3.43 8.66 4.39
C ASP A 191 2.35 9.13 3.42
N TRP A 192 2.24 8.45 2.28
CA TRP A 192 1.18 8.70 1.30
C TRP A 192 -0.20 8.50 1.91
N ALA A 193 -0.43 7.45 2.70
CA ALA A 193 -1.71 7.20 3.35
C ALA A 193 -2.06 8.33 4.34
N ASN A 194 -1.08 8.80 5.12
CA ASN A 194 -1.21 9.88 6.11
C ASN A 194 -1.40 11.27 5.49
N THR A 195 -1.18 11.47 4.19
CA THR A 195 -1.57 12.73 3.52
C THR A 195 -3.08 12.98 3.55
N SER A 196 -3.90 11.95 3.78
CA SER A 196 -5.35 12.11 3.89
C SER A 196 -5.77 12.56 5.28
N ARG A 197 -6.62 13.58 5.33
CA ARG A 197 -7.23 14.09 6.57
C ARG A 197 -8.38 13.23 7.08
N ARG A 198 -8.74 12.16 6.36
CA ARG A 198 -9.83 11.24 6.74
C ARG A 198 -9.40 10.24 7.82
N GLY A 199 -8.12 10.28 8.23
CA GLY A 199 -7.49 9.35 9.15
C GLY A 199 -7.05 8.06 8.46
N PHE A 200 -6.49 7.15 9.26
CA PHE A 200 -5.83 5.94 8.79
C PHE A 200 -6.36 4.72 9.53
N MET A 201 -6.75 3.69 8.80
CA MET A 201 -7.22 2.40 9.31
C MET A 201 -6.49 1.30 8.56
N LEU A 202 -5.81 0.42 9.29
CA LEU A 202 -5.14 -0.74 8.71
C LEU A 202 -6.09 -1.95 8.72
N VAL A 203 -6.30 -2.53 7.54
CA VAL A 203 -7.04 -3.79 7.39
C VAL A 203 -6.08 -4.85 6.89
N LEU A 204 -5.84 -5.87 7.71
CA LEU A 204 -5.04 -7.04 7.37
C LEU A 204 -5.97 -8.15 6.89
N ALA A 205 -5.61 -8.84 5.80
CA ALA A 205 -6.37 -9.99 5.30
C ALA A 205 -5.42 -11.18 5.15
N SER A 206 -5.64 -12.23 5.93
CA SER A 206 -4.81 -13.45 5.90
C SER A 206 -5.66 -14.71 5.79
N ASN A 207 -5.10 -15.77 5.22
CA ASN A 207 -5.71 -17.11 5.31
C ASN A 207 -5.11 -17.94 6.45
N GLN A 208 -4.02 -17.47 7.05
CA GLN A 208 -3.24 -18.14 8.09
C GLN A 208 -2.95 -17.12 9.19
N PRO A 209 -3.90 -16.81 10.08
CA PRO A 209 -3.71 -15.83 11.15
C PRO A 209 -2.68 -16.31 12.19
N GLU A 210 -2.51 -17.62 12.35
CA GLU A 210 -1.58 -18.25 13.29
C GLU A 210 -0.10 -17.85 13.06
N GLN A 211 0.23 -17.39 11.84
CA GLN A 211 1.60 -17.02 11.46
C GLN A 211 1.99 -15.61 11.92
N PHE A 212 1.04 -14.81 12.41
CA PHE A 212 1.37 -13.50 12.96
C PHE A 212 2.05 -13.64 14.31
N ASP A 213 3.15 -12.91 14.48
CA ASP A 213 3.84 -12.83 15.76
C ASP A 213 3.00 -12.05 16.80
N TRP A 214 3.40 -12.15 18.06
CA TRP A 214 2.68 -11.49 19.14
C TRP A 214 2.63 -9.96 18.95
N ALA A 215 3.68 -9.38 18.40
CA ALA A 215 3.82 -7.93 18.23
C ALA A 215 2.86 -7.36 17.18
N ILE A 216 2.52 -8.12 16.15
CA ILE A 216 1.46 -7.77 15.20
C ILE A 216 0.10 -7.95 15.84
N ASN A 217 -0.12 -9.07 16.54
CA ASN A 217 -1.40 -9.37 17.19
C ASN A 217 -1.78 -8.32 18.25
N ASP A 218 -0.83 -7.79 19.01
CA ASP A 218 -1.05 -6.73 20.00
C ASP A 218 -1.54 -5.40 19.37
N ARG A 219 -1.27 -5.20 18.07
CA ARG A 219 -1.68 -4.00 17.31
C ARG A 219 -2.99 -4.18 16.54
N ILE A 220 -3.61 -5.36 16.63
CA ILE A 220 -4.89 -5.67 16.01
C ILE A 220 -5.98 -5.49 17.07
N ASP A 221 -6.86 -4.51 16.85
CA ASP A 221 -7.95 -4.22 17.78
C ASP A 221 -9.16 -5.15 17.57
N GLU A 222 -9.41 -5.56 16.32
CA GLU A 222 -10.61 -6.31 15.94
C GLU A 222 -10.26 -7.47 15.00
N MET A 223 -10.82 -8.65 15.29
CA MET A 223 -10.67 -9.84 14.44
C MET A 223 -12.02 -10.27 13.87
N VAL A 224 -12.07 -10.45 12.56
CA VAL A 224 -13.28 -10.82 11.81
C VAL A 224 -13.03 -12.10 11.02
N ASN A 225 -13.78 -13.14 11.35
CA ASN A 225 -13.70 -14.43 10.66
C ASN A 225 -14.61 -14.45 9.42
N PHE A 226 -14.11 -14.99 8.32
CA PHE A 226 -14.81 -15.22 7.07
C PHE A 226 -14.79 -16.71 6.73
N ASP A 227 -15.80 -17.42 7.24
CA ASP A 227 -15.99 -18.84 7.00
C ASP A 227 -16.50 -19.13 5.58
N LEU A 228 -16.54 -20.42 5.23
CA LEU A 228 -17.18 -20.88 4.01
C LEU A 228 -18.70 -20.67 4.10
N PRO A 229 -19.37 -20.36 2.96
CA PRO A 229 -20.77 -20.04 2.97
C PRO A 229 -21.65 -21.24 3.33
N GLN A 230 -22.64 -21.01 4.19
CA GLN A 230 -23.71 -21.97 4.53
C GLN A 230 -24.71 -22.14 3.37
N LEU A 231 -25.64 -23.10 3.46
CA LEU A 231 -26.55 -23.42 2.37
C LEU A 231 -27.36 -22.20 1.91
N GLU A 232 -27.92 -21.44 2.85
CA GLU A 232 -28.73 -20.25 2.59
C GLU A 232 -27.89 -19.14 1.92
N GLU A 233 -26.64 -19.00 2.34
CA GLU A 233 -25.69 -18.05 1.77
C GLU A 233 -25.25 -18.47 0.37
N ARG A 234 -24.99 -19.76 0.15
CA ARG A 234 -24.67 -20.31 -1.17
C ARG A 234 -25.82 -20.08 -2.14
N GLU A 235 -27.06 -20.31 -1.71
CA GLU A 235 -28.23 -20.05 -2.54
C GLU A 235 -28.33 -18.56 -2.93
N ARG A 236 -28.14 -17.65 -1.97
CA ARG A 236 -28.10 -16.21 -2.23
C ARG A 236 -26.95 -15.84 -3.18
N LEU A 237 -25.76 -16.42 -3.01
CA LEU A 237 -24.60 -16.20 -3.88
C LEU A 237 -24.86 -16.69 -5.31
N VAL A 238 -25.36 -17.91 -5.47
CA VAL A 238 -25.69 -18.50 -6.77
C VAL A 238 -26.71 -17.63 -7.50
N ARG A 239 -27.81 -17.25 -6.83
CA ARG A 239 -28.83 -16.37 -7.43
C ARG A 239 -28.25 -15.01 -7.82
N MET A 240 -27.44 -14.40 -6.97
CA MET A 240 -26.80 -13.11 -7.23
C MET A 240 -25.86 -13.17 -8.44
N TYR A 241 -25.02 -14.20 -8.52
CA TYR A 241 -24.09 -14.35 -9.64
C TYR A 241 -24.79 -14.78 -10.94
N PHE A 242 -25.83 -15.60 -10.84
CA PHE A 242 -26.69 -15.96 -11.97
C PHE A 242 -27.37 -14.70 -12.54
N ASP A 243 -27.94 -13.84 -11.70
CA ASP A 243 -28.49 -12.57 -12.14
C ASP A 243 -27.45 -11.70 -12.86
N ARG A 244 -26.28 -11.52 -12.23
CA ARG A 244 -25.21 -10.67 -12.77
C ARG A 244 -24.62 -11.17 -14.09
N HIS A 245 -24.42 -12.48 -14.25
CA HIS A 245 -23.68 -13.05 -15.39
C HIS A 245 -24.57 -13.67 -16.47
N VAL A 246 -25.83 -13.97 -16.15
CA VAL A 246 -26.77 -14.63 -17.08
C VAL A 246 -27.95 -13.71 -17.36
N LEU A 247 -28.72 -13.30 -16.34
CA LEU A 247 -29.97 -12.55 -16.55
C LEU A 247 -29.77 -11.13 -17.07
N LYS A 248 -28.86 -10.36 -16.44
CA LYS A 248 -28.57 -8.98 -16.88
C LYS A 248 -28.02 -8.93 -18.31
N PRO A 249 -27.02 -9.75 -18.70
CA PRO A 249 -26.57 -9.83 -20.09
C PRO A 249 -27.67 -10.23 -21.08
N ALA A 250 -28.60 -11.10 -20.67
CA ALA A 250 -29.73 -11.49 -21.51
C ALA A 250 -30.79 -10.39 -21.67
N THR A 251 -30.91 -9.47 -20.70
CA THR A 251 -31.99 -8.45 -20.64
C THR A 251 -31.53 -7.07 -21.10
N GLU A 252 -30.33 -6.61 -20.71
CA GLU A 252 -29.86 -5.22 -20.89
C GLU A 252 -29.17 -4.96 -22.25
N GLY A 253 -29.09 -5.97 -23.12
CA GLY A 253 -29.10 -5.77 -24.58
C GLY A 253 -27.90 -5.05 -25.21
N LYS A 254 -26.71 -5.66 -25.13
CA LYS A 254 -25.65 -5.54 -26.18
C LYS A 254 -25.04 -6.88 -26.59
N GLN A 255 -25.32 -7.95 -25.86
CA GLN A 255 -24.68 -9.26 -26.02
C GLN A 255 -25.68 -10.30 -26.55
N ARG A 256 -25.19 -11.28 -27.31
CA ARG A 256 -25.97 -12.36 -27.95
C ARG A 256 -26.45 -13.46 -26.99
N LEU A 257 -26.45 -13.23 -25.68
CA LEU A 257 -26.79 -14.26 -24.70
C LEU A 257 -28.30 -14.39 -24.54
N LYS A 258 -28.82 -15.61 -24.73
CA LYS A 258 -30.22 -15.97 -24.46
C LYS A 258 -30.28 -17.09 -23.44
N LEU A 259 -31.37 -17.15 -22.67
CA LEU A 259 -31.60 -18.20 -21.68
C LEU A 259 -32.71 -19.13 -22.17
N ALA A 260 -32.50 -20.45 -22.07
CA ALA A 260 -33.55 -21.43 -22.29
C ALA A 260 -34.66 -21.30 -21.23
N GLN A 261 -35.88 -21.75 -21.56
CA GLN A 261 -37.00 -21.69 -20.63
C GLN A 261 -36.91 -22.82 -19.60
N PHE A 262 -36.55 -22.49 -18.36
CA PHE A 262 -36.58 -23.39 -17.20
C PHE A 262 -36.74 -22.61 -15.89
N ASP A 263 -37.06 -23.31 -14.80
CA ASP A 263 -37.21 -22.71 -13.47
C ASP A 263 -35.84 -22.45 -12.84
N TYR A 264 -35.30 -21.26 -13.11
CA TYR A 264 -34.00 -20.83 -12.57
C TYR A 264 -34.00 -20.73 -11.04
N GLY A 265 -35.16 -20.49 -10.40
CA GLY A 265 -35.27 -20.41 -8.95
C GLY A 265 -34.95 -21.75 -8.30
N LYS A 266 -35.61 -22.82 -8.77
CA LYS A 266 -35.33 -24.20 -8.34
C LYS A 266 -33.91 -24.61 -8.71
N LYS A 267 -33.44 -24.25 -9.91
CA LYS A 267 -32.10 -24.62 -10.37
C LYS A 267 -31.01 -24.03 -9.49
N CYS A 268 -31.14 -22.76 -9.08
CA CYS A 268 -30.20 -22.14 -8.16
C CYS A 268 -30.15 -22.84 -6.80
N SER A 269 -31.30 -23.28 -6.28
CA SER A 269 -31.38 -24.03 -5.02
C SER A 269 -30.74 -25.41 -5.13
N GLU A 270 -30.89 -26.10 -6.27
CA GLU A 270 -30.22 -27.37 -6.56
C GLU A 270 -28.70 -27.20 -6.60
N ILE A 271 -28.22 -26.21 -7.36
CA ILE A 271 -26.79 -25.91 -7.49
C ILE A 271 -26.17 -25.59 -6.12
N ALA A 272 -26.86 -24.81 -5.27
CA ALA A 272 -26.37 -24.47 -3.94
C ALA A 272 -26.17 -25.68 -3.03
N ARG A 273 -26.94 -26.76 -3.23
CA ARG A 273 -26.74 -28.05 -2.53
C ARG A 273 -25.54 -28.81 -3.09
N LEU A 274 -25.36 -28.81 -4.41
CA LEU A 274 -24.24 -29.49 -5.08
C LEU A 274 -22.88 -28.82 -4.81
N THR A 275 -22.85 -27.50 -4.61
CA THR A 275 -21.63 -26.72 -4.36
C THR A 275 -21.26 -26.63 -2.87
N GLU A 276 -21.58 -27.64 -2.07
CA GLU A 276 -21.20 -27.69 -0.66
C GLU A 276 -19.68 -27.61 -0.48
N GLY A 277 -19.23 -26.80 0.49
CA GLY A 277 -17.81 -26.58 0.76
C GLY A 277 -17.09 -25.60 -0.18
N MET A 278 -17.74 -25.17 -1.28
CA MET A 278 -17.15 -24.18 -2.18
C MET A 278 -17.10 -22.78 -1.57
N SER A 279 -16.02 -22.07 -1.84
CA SER A 279 -15.86 -20.65 -1.50
C SER A 279 -16.69 -19.74 -2.42
N GLY A 280 -16.95 -18.51 -1.97
CA GLY A 280 -17.65 -17.51 -2.79
C GLY A 280 -16.95 -17.20 -4.13
N ARG A 281 -15.62 -17.32 -4.20
CA ARG A 281 -14.84 -17.21 -5.44
C ARG A 281 -15.12 -18.37 -6.40
N GLU A 282 -15.18 -19.60 -5.91
CA GLU A 282 -15.48 -20.78 -6.75
C GLU A 282 -16.89 -20.69 -7.33
N ILE A 283 -17.88 -20.28 -6.51
CA ILE A 283 -19.25 -20.03 -6.97
C ILE A 283 -19.29 -18.90 -8.03
N SER A 284 -18.51 -17.83 -7.84
CA SER A 284 -18.39 -16.77 -8.85
C SER A 284 -17.79 -17.27 -10.16
N GLN A 285 -16.76 -18.13 -10.10
CA GLN A 285 -16.12 -18.70 -11.29
C GLN A 285 -17.08 -19.62 -12.05
N LEU A 286 -17.94 -20.36 -11.34
CA LEU A 286 -18.98 -21.18 -11.94
C LEU A 286 -19.97 -20.32 -12.78
N ALA A 287 -20.38 -19.16 -12.27
CA ALA A 287 -21.24 -18.25 -13.03
C ALA A 287 -20.58 -17.66 -14.27
N VAL A 288 -19.28 -17.34 -14.19
CA VAL A 288 -18.48 -16.93 -15.35
C VAL A 288 -18.38 -18.06 -16.38
N ALA A 289 -18.26 -19.31 -15.93
CA ALA A 289 -18.22 -20.48 -16.80
C ALA A 289 -19.55 -20.70 -17.53
N TRP A 290 -20.70 -20.48 -16.89
CA TRP A 290 -22.01 -20.52 -17.56
C TRP A 290 -22.12 -19.46 -18.66
N GLN A 291 -21.71 -18.22 -18.35
CA GLN A 291 -21.70 -17.15 -19.32
C GLN A 291 -20.78 -17.45 -20.52
N ALA A 292 -19.58 -17.98 -20.25
CA ALA A 292 -18.65 -18.40 -21.30
C ALA A 292 -19.21 -19.54 -22.15
N ALA A 293 -19.86 -20.54 -21.53
CA ALA A 293 -20.52 -21.62 -22.26
C ALA A 293 -21.63 -21.10 -23.17
N ALA A 294 -22.43 -20.13 -22.71
CA ALA A 294 -23.46 -19.49 -23.52
C ALA A 294 -22.88 -18.74 -24.73
N TYR A 295 -21.74 -18.05 -24.57
CA TYR A 295 -21.09 -17.37 -25.69
C TYR A 295 -20.37 -18.31 -26.66
N ALA A 296 -19.97 -19.48 -26.19
CA ALA A 296 -19.34 -20.50 -27.01
C ALA A 296 -20.34 -21.39 -27.76
N SER A 297 -21.64 -21.34 -27.43
CA SER A 297 -22.66 -22.10 -28.16
C SER A 297 -23.00 -21.43 -29.49
N GLU A 298 -23.30 -22.24 -30.50
CA GLU A 298 -23.61 -21.75 -31.86
C GLU A 298 -24.80 -20.78 -31.86
N ASP A 299 -25.82 -21.10 -31.05
CA ASP A 299 -27.07 -20.33 -30.96
C ASP A 299 -27.03 -19.18 -29.94
N GLY A 300 -25.95 -19.09 -29.13
CA GLY A 300 -25.85 -18.12 -28.04
C GLY A 300 -26.82 -18.38 -26.87
N VAL A 301 -27.46 -19.57 -26.84
CA VAL A 301 -28.44 -19.96 -25.82
C VAL A 301 -27.76 -20.76 -24.71
N LEU A 302 -28.02 -20.40 -23.46
CA LEU A 302 -27.64 -21.19 -22.28
C LEU A 302 -28.78 -22.17 -21.92
N THR A 303 -28.50 -23.46 -22.01
CA THR A 303 -29.44 -24.53 -21.64
C THR A 303 -29.18 -25.07 -20.23
N GLU A 304 -30.17 -25.75 -19.67
CA GLU A 304 -30.04 -26.40 -18.35
C GLU A 304 -28.91 -27.46 -18.36
N ALA A 305 -28.83 -28.27 -19.42
CA ALA A 305 -27.78 -29.27 -19.57
C ALA A 305 -26.36 -28.67 -19.60
N MET A 306 -26.20 -27.48 -20.20
CA MET A 306 -24.91 -26.77 -20.19
C MET A 306 -24.54 -26.31 -18.78
N ILE A 307 -25.52 -25.82 -18.01
CA ILE A 307 -25.32 -25.43 -16.61
C ILE A 307 -24.88 -26.64 -15.79
N ASP A 308 -25.59 -27.77 -15.92
CA ASP A 308 -25.33 -29.00 -15.17
C ASP A 308 -23.95 -29.57 -15.47
N ALA A 309 -23.55 -29.59 -16.74
CA ALA A 309 -22.20 -30.01 -17.12
C ALA A 309 -21.13 -29.16 -16.42
N ARG A 310 -21.29 -27.83 -16.39
CA ARG A 310 -20.33 -26.93 -15.74
C ARG A 310 -20.33 -27.07 -14.22
N VAL A 311 -21.48 -27.34 -13.61
CA VAL A 311 -21.60 -27.59 -12.17
C VAL A 311 -20.88 -28.89 -11.81
N ALA A 312 -21.10 -29.97 -12.58
CA ALA A 312 -20.42 -31.25 -12.37
C ALA A 312 -18.89 -31.10 -12.47
N ASP A 313 -18.41 -30.42 -13.51
CA ASP A 313 -16.98 -30.13 -13.69
C ASP A 313 -16.41 -29.37 -12.48
N ALA A 314 -17.09 -28.32 -12.03
CA ALA A 314 -16.65 -27.51 -10.89
C ALA A 314 -16.63 -28.30 -9.57
N VAL A 315 -17.63 -29.16 -9.33
CA VAL A 315 -17.67 -30.04 -8.16
C VAL A 315 -16.52 -31.04 -8.19
N GLN A 316 -16.22 -31.63 -9.34
CA GLN A 316 -15.10 -32.54 -9.50
C GLN A 316 -13.76 -31.83 -9.28
N GLN A 317 -13.57 -30.65 -9.86
CA GLN A 317 -12.36 -29.85 -9.66
C GLN A 317 -12.17 -29.44 -8.20
N HIS A 318 -13.25 -29.07 -7.51
CA HIS A 318 -13.20 -28.75 -6.08
C HIS A 318 -12.76 -29.97 -5.25
N LYS A 319 -13.34 -31.15 -5.50
CA LYS A 319 -12.93 -32.40 -4.82
C LYS A 319 -11.44 -32.69 -5.01
N GLN A 320 -10.94 -32.63 -6.25
CA GLN A 320 -9.52 -32.87 -6.56
C GLN A 320 -8.61 -31.86 -5.84
N LYS A 321 -8.98 -30.58 -5.85
CA LYS A 321 -8.23 -29.53 -5.15
C LYS A 321 -8.19 -29.76 -3.63
N MET A 322 -9.30 -30.21 -3.04
CA MET A 322 -9.35 -30.52 -1.60
C MET A 322 -8.52 -31.76 -1.25
N GLU A 323 -8.40 -32.74 -2.15
CA GLU A 323 -7.49 -33.87 -1.98
C GLU A 323 -6.02 -33.42 -2.01
N TRP A 324 -5.63 -32.57 -2.97
CA TRP A 324 -4.27 -32.03 -3.03
C TRP A 324 -3.89 -31.24 -1.77
N LEU A 325 -4.79 -30.39 -1.25
CA LEU A 325 -4.56 -29.63 -0.02
C LEU A 325 -4.36 -30.54 1.20
N LYS A 326 -5.09 -31.66 1.28
CA LYS A 326 -4.90 -32.65 2.35
C LYS A 326 -3.52 -33.30 2.25
N THR A 327 -3.08 -33.64 1.03
CA THR A 327 -1.76 -34.23 0.79
C THR A 327 -0.64 -33.26 1.14
N GLU A 328 -0.71 -32.00 0.67
CA GLU A 328 0.27 -30.96 1.01
C GLU A 328 0.33 -30.68 2.52
N GLY A 329 -0.84 -30.62 3.19
CA GLY A 329 -0.90 -30.46 4.65
C GLY A 329 -0.30 -31.65 5.42
N ALA A 330 -0.49 -32.87 4.92
CA ALA A 330 0.10 -34.09 5.49
C ALA A 330 1.63 -34.13 5.29
N GLU A 331 2.13 -33.63 4.17
CA GLU A 331 3.56 -33.54 3.90
C GLU A 331 4.24 -32.43 4.72
N ALA A 332 3.58 -31.25 4.83
CA ALA A 332 4.07 -30.15 5.65
C ALA A 332 4.13 -30.50 7.14
N SER A 333 3.14 -31.24 7.67
CA SER A 333 3.13 -31.71 9.05
C SER A 333 4.20 -32.77 9.33
N LYS A 334 4.49 -33.66 8.36
CA LYS A 334 5.63 -34.61 8.43
C LYS A 334 6.99 -33.90 8.38
N GLY A 335 7.13 -32.87 7.54
CA GLY A 335 8.36 -32.06 7.46
C GLY A 335 8.61 -31.16 8.68
N ALA A 336 7.55 -30.69 9.34
CA ALA A 336 7.67 -29.95 10.61
C ALA A 336 8.08 -30.86 11.78
N ALA A 337 7.69 -32.14 11.76
CA ALA A 337 8.09 -33.11 12.78
C ALA A 337 9.55 -33.58 12.65
N SER A 338 10.18 -33.44 11.48
CA SER A 338 11.58 -33.85 11.24
C SER A 338 12.60 -32.73 11.46
N ASN A 339 12.17 -31.50 11.76
CA ASN A 339 13.05 -30.37 12.05
C ASN A 339 12.81 -29.88 13.50
N PRO A 340 13.38 -30.54 14.52
CA PRO A 340 13.28 -30.04 15.89
C PRO A 340 13.98 -28.69 15.94
N LEU A 341 13.21 -27.64 16.26
CA LEU A 341 13.71 -26.32 16.60
C LEU A 341 14.94 -26.48 17.51
N LEU A 342 16.12 -26.12 16.98
CA LEU A 342 17.33 -25.99 17.79
C LEU A 342 17.00 -25.03 18.95
N PRO A 343 17.24 -25.42 20.22
CA PRO A 343 16.98 -24.53 21.34
C PRO A 343 17.87 -23.29 21.19
N PHE A 344 17.25 -22.11 21.20
CA PHE A 344 17.95 -20.82 21.21
C PHE A 344 19.04 -20.83 22.31
N PRO A 345 20.26 -20.32 22.02
CA PRO A 345 21.29 -20.23 23.05
C PRO A 345 20.82 -19.27 24.14
N LYS A 346 20.73 -19.77 25.38
CA LYS A 346 20.45 -18.94 26.56
C LYS A 346 21.54 -17.88 26.65
N GLY A 347 21.14 -16.61 26.48
CA GLY A 347 22.04 -15.47 26.62
C GLY A 347 22.68 -15.44 28.00
N THR A 348 23.99 -15.30 28.04
CA THR A 348 24.73 -14.93 29.25
C THR A 348 24.36 -13.50 29.65
N PRO A 349 24.06 -13.25 30.94
CA PRO A 349 23.81 -11.90 31.41
C PRO A 349 25.13 -11.11 31.44
N VAL A 350 25.09 -9.87 30.93
CA VAL A 350 26.10 -8.83 31.19
C VAL A 350 25.39 -7.69 31.91
#